data_AF-A0A7X9G948-F1
#
_entry.id   AF-A0A7X9G948-F1
#
_cell.length_a   1.000
_cell.length_b   1.000
_cell.length_c   1.000
_cell.angle_alpha   90.00
_cell.angle_beta   90.00
_cell.angle_gamma   90.00
#
_symmetry.space_group_name_H-M   'P 1'
#
loop_
_entity.id
_entity.type
_entity.pdbx_description
1 polymer ?
#
loop_
_entity_poly.entity_id
_entity_poly.type
_entity_poly.pdbx_seq_one_letter_code
_entity_poly.pdbx_strand_id
1 'polypeptide(L)'
;MGELVNKTGKYRKLLGENSAFSLSGTESLYYNDEHLVQVKLVGFRESYTFFHYPDIQALLVQPTPWFQRLFGAVFMLILLTALFFHLPL
;
A
#
# COMPACT_ATOMS: atom_id res chain seq x y z
N MET A 1 -22.34 -19.40 -18.80
CA MET A 1 -23.17 -18.92 -17.67
C MET A 1 -22.48 -19.40 -16.41
N GLY A 2 -21.97 -18.46 -15.59
CA GLY A 2 -20.99 -18.72 -14.54
C GLY A 2 -21.51 -19.65 -13.45
N GLU A 3 -20.70 -20.66 -13.13
CA GLU A 3 -20.78 -21.38 -11.87
C GLU A 3 -20.73 -20.35 -10.74
N LEU A 4 -21.85 -20.24 -10.03
CA LEU A 4 -21.89 -19.68 -8.69
C LEU A 4 -20.93 -20.53 -7.86
N VAL A 5 -19.70 -20.04 -7.70
CA VAL A 5 -18.67 -20.58 -6.80
C VAL A 5 -19.23 -20.52 -5.38
N ASN A 6 -20.04 -21.52 -5.08
CA ASN A 6 -20.41 -21.93 -3.75
C ASN A 6 -19.17 -22.59 -3.16
N LYS A 7 -18.25 -21.78 -2.65
CA LYS A 7 -17.17 -22.24 -1.78
C LYS A 7 -17.24 -21.47 -0.47
N THR A 8 -17.58 -22.26 0.52
CA THR A 8 -18.02 -21.94 1.87
C THR A 8 -16.85 -21.49 2.75
N GLY A 9 -16.02 -20.57 2.26
CA GLY A 9 -15.00 -19.91 3.06
C GLY A 9 -15.60 -18.68 3.72
N LYS A 10 -15.61 -18.61 5.06
CA LYS A 10 -16.01 -17.38 5.76
C LYS A 10 -15.02 -16.28 5.41
N TYR A 11 -15.46 -15.31 4.60
CA TYR A 11 -14.68 -14.11 4.34
C TYR A 11 -14.45 -13.37 5.65
N ARG A 12 -13.18 -13.07 5.93
CA ARG A 12 -12.78 -12.24 7.06
C ARG A 12 -12.48 -10.85 6.52
N LYS A 13 -12.91 -9.81 7.23
CA LYS A 13 -12.54 -8.44 6.90
C LYS A 13 -11.04 -8.29 7.16
N LEU A 14 -10.29 -7.87 6.14
CA LEU A 14 -8.87 -7.57 6.30
C LEU A 14 -8.81 -6.23 7.06
N LEU A 15 -8.53 -6.31 8.36
CA LEU A 15 -8.43 -5.15 9.23
C LEU A 15 -7.14 -4.41 8.90
N GLY A 16 -7.20 -3.49 7.95
CA GLY A 16 -6.18 -2.46 7.77
C GLY A 16 -6.41 -1.36 8.81
N GLU A 17 -5.37 -1.02 9.56
CA GLU A 17 -5.35 0.06 10.58
C GLU A 17 -5.79 1.42 10.02
N ASN A 18 -5.82 1.57 8.69
CA ASN A 18 -6.31 2.74 8.00
C ASN A 18 -7.30 2.31 6.90
N SER A 19 -8.59 2.29 7.23
CA SER A 19 -9.63 2.43 6.21
C SER A 19 -9.42 3.79 5.56
N ALA A 20 -8.66 3.84 4.47
CA ALA A 20 -8.37 5.06 3.75
C ALA A 20 -9.69 5.63 3.24
N PHE A 21 -10.25 6.59 3.99
CA PHE A 21 -11.42 7.34 3.61
C PHE A 21 -11.02 8.24 2.44
N SER A 22 -11.16 7.69 1.24
CA SER A 22 -10.93 8.38 -0.01
C SER A 22 -12.20 9.18 -0.36
N LEU A 23 -12.05 10.40 -0.85
CA LEU A 23 -13.16 11.20 -1.41
C LEU A 23 -13.93 10.47 -2.53
N SER A 24 -13.37 9.36 -3.06
CA SER A 24 -14.00 8.47 -4.06
C SER A 24 -14.96 7.42 -3.49
N GLY A 25 -15.05 7.24 -2.16
CA GLY A 25 -15.96 6.26 -1.54
C GLY A 25 -15.31 5.42 -0.45
N THR A 26 -16.11 4.51 0.13
CA THR A 26 -15.63 3.55 1.14
C THR A 26 -15.21 2.25 0.44
N GLU A 27 -13.97 1.84 0.68
CA GLU A 27 -13.42 0.59 0.19
C GLU A 27 -13.14 -0.33 1.38
N SER A 28 -13.62 -1.57 1.32
CA SER A 28 -13.36 -2.60 2.32
C SER A 28 -12.77 -3.83 1.66
N LEU A 29 -11.66 -4.34 2.19
CA LEU A 29 -11.06 -5.57 1.75
C LEU A 29 -11.51 -6.74 2.63
N TYR A 30 -11.88 -7.83 1.98
CA TYR A 30 -12.18 -9.11 2.61
C TYR A 30 -11.24 -10.16 2.03
N TYR A 31 -10.96 -11.19 2.81
CA TYR A 31 -10.07 -12.27 2.41
C TYR A 31 -10.61 -13.62 2.82
N ASN A 32 -10.28 -14.64 2.03
CA ASN A 32 -10.39 -16.05 2.40
C ASN A 32 -9.08 -16.76 2.04
N ASP A 33 -9.09 -18.09 2.07
CA ASP A 33 -7.91 -18.92 1.79
C ASP A 33 -7.53 -18.97 0.30
N GLU A 34 -8.41 -18.58 -0.62
CA GLU A 34 -8.21 -18.69 -2.07
C GLU A 34 -7.98 -17.33 -2.76
N HIS A 35 -8.60 -16.26 -2.26
CA HIS A 35 -8.60 -14.95 -2.90
C HIS A 35 -8.98 -13.80 -1.94
N LEU A 36 -8.66 -12.58 -2.38
CA LEU A 36 -9.13 -11.33 -1.78
C LEU A 36 -10.36 -10.82 -2.53
N VAL A 37 -11.23 -10.13 -1.82
CA VAL A 37 -12.38 -9.42 -2.39
C VAL A 37 -12.34 -7.97 -1.93
N GLN A 38 -12.28 -7.05 -2.88
CA GLN A 38 -12.49 -5.63 -2.61
C GLN A 38 -13.96 -5.30 -2.85
N VAL A 39 -14.59 -4.75 -1.82
CA VAL A 39 -15.95 -4.20 -1.88
C VAL A 39 -15.82 -2.70 -1.87
N LYS A 40 -16.25 -2.06 -2.97
CA LYS A 40 -16.24 -0.61 -3.12
C LYS A 40 -17.66 -0.09 -3.23
N LEU A 41 -18.00 0.89 -2.39
CA LEU A 41 -19.27 1.59 -2.41
C LEU A 41 -19.09 2.97 -3.07
N VAL A 42 -19.73 3.18 -4.22
CA VAL A 42 -19.76 4.46 -4.93
C VAL A 42 -21.20 4.95 -5.00
N GLY A 43 -21.56 5.90 -4.14
CA GLY A 43 -22.94 6.35 -3.98
C GLY A 43 -23.84 5.20 -3.49
N PHE A 44 -24.79 4.78 -4.34
CA PHE A 44 -25.72 3.65 -4.07
C PHE A 44 -25.33 2.36 -4.81
N ARG A 45 -24.18 2.34 -5.48
CA ARG A 45 -23.71 1.17 -6.23
C ARG A 45 -22.57 0.50 -5.50
N GLU A 46 -22.73 -0.80 -5.28
CA GLU A 46 -21.70 -1.66 -4.71
C GLU A 46 -21.02 -2.43 -5.85
N SER A 47 -19.69 -2.42 -5.85
CA SER A 47 -18.87 -3.17 -6.80
C SER A 47 -17.95 -4.13 -6.06
N TYR A 48 -17.87 -5.35 -6.58
CA TYR A 48 -17.09 -6.45 -6.02
C TYR A 48 -15.99 -6.83 -7.00
N THR A 49 -14.74 -6.77 -6.55
CA THR A 49 -13.56 -7.15 -7.35
C THR A 49 -12.84 -8.29 -6.65
N PHE A 50 -12.64 -9.41 -7.37
CA PHE A 50 -11.98 -10.60 -6.86
C PHE A 50 -10.51 -10.63 -7.31
N PHE A 51 -9.59 -10.90 -6.40
CA PHE A 51 -8.16 -11.04 -6.65
C PHE A 51 -7.67 -12.40 -6.15
N HIS A 52 -7.39 -13.32 -7.06
CA HIS A 52 -6.90 -14.65 -6.69
C HIS A 52 -5.41 -14.58 -6.34
N TYR A 53 -4.99 -15.16 -5.21
CA TYR A 53 -3.59 -15.07 -4.78
C TYR A 53 -2.56 -15.55 -5.82
N PRO A 54 -2.82 -16.60 -6.62
CA PRO A 54 -1.91 -16.99 -7.70
C PRO A 54 -1.68 -15.91 -8.76
N ASP A 55 -2.67 -15.02 -8.96
CA ASP A 55 -2.61 -13.92 -9.93
C ASP A 55 -2.05 -12.62 -9.31
N ILE A 56 -1.95 -12.56 -7.97
CA ILE A 56 -1.38 -11.41 -7.28
C ILE A 56 0.15 -11.51 -7.39
N GLN A 57 0.71 -10.74 -8.31
CA GLN A 57 2.15 -10.46 -8.29
C GLN A 57 2.44 -9.59 -7.07
N ALA A 58 3.07 -10.16 -6.05
CA ALA A 58 3.54 -9.42 -4.89
C ALA A 58 4.61 -8.41 -5.35
N LEU A 59 4.21 -7.15 -5.54
CA LEU A 59 5.13 -6.05 -5.77
C LEU A 59 5.85 -5.77 -4.47
N LEU A 60 7.04 -6.37 -4.33
CA LEU A 60 7.91 -6.16 -3.19
C LEU A 60 8.53 -4.77 -3.33
N VAL A 61 7.89 -3.77 -2.71
CA VAL A 61 8.38 -2.40 -2.70
C VAL A 61 9.61 -2.33 -1.79
N GLN A 62 10.79 -2.46 -2.39
CA GLN A 62 12.05 -2.23 -1.69
C GLN A 62 12.36 -0.73 -1.69
N PRO A 63 12.84 -0.18 -0.56
CA PRO A 63 13.32 1.20 -0.53
C PRO A 63 14.51 1.33 -1.50
N THR A 64 14.43 2.29 -2.42
CA THR A 64 15.49 2.55 -3.39
C THR A 64 16.75 3.06 -2.67
N PRO A 65 17.92 2.40 -2.84
CA PRO A 65 19.16 2.77 -2.14
C PRO A 65 19.66 4.19 -2.51
N TRP A 66 19.17 4.75 -3.61
CA TRP A 66 19.47 6.11 -4.04
C TRP A 66 19.01 7.18 -3.06
N PHE A 67 17.86 6.99 -2.41
CA PHE A 67 17.33 7.99 -1.48
C PHE A 67 18.21 8.11 -0.22
N GLN A 68 18.71 6.98 0.28
CA GLN A 68 19.64 6.94 1.41
C GLN A 68 20.98 7.60 1.06
N ARG A 69 21.51 7.34 -0.14
CA ARG A 69 22.77 7.94 -0.61
C ARG A 69 22.64 9.45 -0.81
N LEU A 70 21.53 9.91 -1.36
CA LEU A 70 21.27 11.34 -1.56
C LEU A 70 21.19 12.08 -0.22
N PHE A 71 20.46 11.50 0.74
CA PHE A 71 20.34 12.08 2.09
C PHE A 71 21.70 12.17 2.80
N GLY A 72 22.51 11.10 2.73
CA GLY A 72 23.87 11.10 3.28
C GLY A 72 24.79 12.14 2.64
N ALA A 73 24.73 12.30 1.31
CA ALA A 73 25.52 13.29 0.60
C ALA A 73 25.11 14.73 0.97
N VAL A 74 23.81 15.01 1.06
CA VAL A 74 23.29 16.33 1.47
C VAL A 74 23.67 16.63 2.92
N PHE A 75 23.54 15.66 3.83
CA PHE A 75 23.93 15.81 5.23
C PHE A 75 25.43 16.12 5.38
N MET A 76 26.29 15.40 4.65
CA MET A 76 27.73 15.67 4.64
C MET A 76 28.06 17.07 4.08
N LEU A 77 27.35 17.51 3.04
CA LEU A 77 27.54 18.85 2.48
C LEU A 77 27.19 19.94 3.50
N ILE A 78 26.06 19.79 4.21
CA ILE A 78 25.62 20.72 5.26
C ILE A 78 26.62 20.74 6.43
N LEU A 79 27.15 19.58 6.81
CA LEU A 79 28.12 19.48 7.90
C LEU A 79 29.45 20.14 7.51
N LEU A 80 29.90 19.97 6.26
CA LEU A 80 31.09 20.60 5.73
C LEU A 80 30.95 22.12 5.66
N THR A 81 29.81 22.64 5.19
CA THR A 81 29.56 24.08 5.13
C THR A 81 29.47 24.67 6.54
N ALA A 82 28.74 24.03 7.46
CA ALA A 82 28.67 24.48 8.85
C ALA A 82 30.07 24.54 9.50
N LEU A 83 30.94 23.57 9.23
CA LEU A 83 32.31 23.53 9.75
C LEU A 83 33.20 24.62 9.15
N PHE A 84 33.04 24.92 7.85
CA PHE A 84 33.72 26.06 7.20
C PHE A 84 33.29 27.41 7.75
N PHE A 85 32.00 27.60 8.07
CA PHE A 85 31.49 28.86 8.63
C PHE A 85 31.80 29.03 10.13
N HIS A 86 32.11 27.94 10.85
CA HIS A 86 32.46 28.00 12.28
C HIS A 86 33.97 27.99 12.56
N LEU A 87 34.84 27.78 11.56
CA LEU A 87 36.28 27.97 11.73
C LEU A 87 36.61 29.48 11.73
N PRO A 88 37.11 30.07 12.83
CA PRO A 88 37.61 31.43 12.80
C PRO A 88 38.91 31.42 12.00
N LEU A 89 38.92 32.13 10.86
CA LEU A 89 40.12 32.39 10.07
C LEU A 89 40.87 33.60 10.66
#